data_AF-A0AAC9YY90-F1
#
_entry.id   AF-A0AAC9YY90-F1
#
_cell.length_a   1.000
_cell.length_b   1.000
_cell.length_c   1.000
_cell.angle_alpha   90.00
_cell.angle_beta   90.00
_cell.angle_gamma   90.00
#
_symmetry.space_group_name_H-M   'P 1'
#
loop_
_entity.id
_entity.type
_entity.pdbx_description
1 polymer ?
#
loop_
_entity_poly.entity_id
_entity_poly.type
_entity_poly.pdbx_seq_one_letter_code
_entity_poly.pdbx_strand_id
1 'polypeptide(L)'
;MNFTRLTQKITIAFLVAITFVSCSKDGKEDDTTPLSREEAKQFIEQTTDNFYNCLKDLNDGGFSNFFYESFFTIAETVTTTHTYGNPPYEYVYTQVENHSWMSILSDAFEDQYGDVFEDSFNYQLMKGVYTWDNTSKKWKKSNGNNITLHFPSKKDATTNNATLILDGYTDQTFTIEGKEVKLPKRGNISVTVDSSKIFSIKVNDVAYMQTGESIMIEKADIEAYANPFTANLKWNKTSENIFRLDFVFSSPNACSTSLKGEVKLTHTDIENINPESDIEKITLEISHNELIIRSLADLKGLYGSKKNIDDMSAEEINSFIKSEVFKNSKKIADLKLEKDNTEKLIPYLIFEDGSKEKAENFVSDFPERVEKIFKRFFEGRK
;
A
#
# COMPACT_ATOMS: atom_id res chain seq x y z
N MET A 1 15.28 6.94 1.99
CA MET A 1 14.14 6.87 2.94
C MET A 1 14.41 5.78 3.96
N ASN A 2 14.20 6.02 5.26
CA ASN A 2 14.63 5.08 6.31
C ASN A 2 13.56 4.01 6.57
N PHE A 3 13.77 2.79 6.04
CA PHE A 3 12.75 1.74 5.97
C PHE A 3 12.24 1.24 7.33
N THR A 4 13.03 1.33 8.41
CA THR A 4 12.56 0.99 9.77
C THR A 4 11.44 1.92 10.28
N ARG A 5 11.44 3.19 9.87
CA ARG A 5 10.30 4.10 10.12
C ARG A 5 9.13 3.79 9.20
N LEU A 6 9.36 3.17 8.03
CA LEU A 6 8.30 2.75 7.13
C LEU A 6 7.65 1.46 7.62
N THR A 7 8.40 0.45 8.06
CA THR A 7 7.84 -0.74 8.71
C THR A 7 7.15 -0.39 10.01
N GLN A 8 7.72 0.47 10.87
CA GLN A 8 6.98 0.97 12.04
C GLN A 8 5.65 1.64 11.63
N LYS A 9 5.62 2.46 10.58
CA LYS A 9 4.38 3.11 10.09
C LYS A 9 3.41 2.17 9.36
N ILE A 10 3.88 1.12 8.69
CA ILE A 10 3.04 0.12 8.01
C ILE A 10 2.50 -0.89 9.02
N THR A 11 3.32 -1.33 9.98
CA THR A 11 2.88 -2.08 11.15
C THR A 11 1.85 -1.26 11.93
N ILE A 12 2.08 0.04 12.15
CA ILE A 12 1.06 0.94 12.71
C ILE A 12 -0.16 1.07 11.78
N ALA A 13 -0.05 1.09 10.46
CA ALA A 13 -1.22 1.17 9.57
C ALA A 13 -2.07 -0.12 9.62
N PHE A 14 -1.44 -1.29 9.64
CA PHE A 14 -2.12 -2.58 9.76
C PHE A 14 -2.67 -2.81 11.18
N LEU A 15 -1.98 -2.32 12.22
CA LEU A 15 -2.51 -2.28 13.59
C LEU A 15 -3.60 -1.22 13.76
N VAL A 16 -3.57 -0.08 13.07
CA VAL A 16 -4.64 0.94 13.11
C VAL A 16 -5.93 0.41 12.47
N ALA A 17 -5.84 -0.54 11.55
CA ALA A 17 -6.98 -1.34 11.08
C ALA A 17 -7.51 -2.35 12.14
N ILE A 18 -6.82 -2.52 13.27
CA ILE A 18 -7.09 -3.51 14.33
C ILE A 18 -7.31 -2.85 15.72
N THR A 19 -6.80 -1.63 15.98
CA THR A 19 -6.85 -0.96 17.31
C THR A 19 -8.13 -0.19 17.61
N PHE A 20 -9.12 -0.14 16.70
CA PHE A 20 -10.30 0.73 16.82
C PHE A 20 -11.63 0.00 16.56
N VAL A 21 -11.97 -1.06 17.31
CA VAL A 21 -13.28 -1.73 17.10
C VAL A 21 -13.91 -2.48 18.30
N SER A 22 -15.19 -2.16 18.64
CA SER A 22 -16.09 -2.86 19.60
C SER A 22 -17.36 -2.03 19.95
N CYS A 23 -18.62 -2.48 20.18
CA CYS A 23 -19.34 -3.75 19.93
C CYS A 23 -20.90 -3.67 20.16
N SER A 24 -21.69 -4.56 19.52
CA SER A 24 -23.15 -4.83 19.68
C SER A 24 -24.15 -3.81 19.06
N LYS A 25 -25.43 -4.12 18.78
CA LYS A 25 -26.24 -5.34 19.00
C LYS A 25 -27.19 -5.63 17.80
N ASP A 26 -28.02 -6.67 17.93
CA ASP A 26 -29.16 -7.13 17.10
C ASP A 26 -28.91 -7.59 15.65
N GLY A 27 -29.43 -8.78 15.33
CA GLY A 27 -29.41 -9.48 14.03
C GLY A 27 -30.02 -10.88 14.19
N LYS A 28 -30.90 -11.31 13.26
CA LYS A 28 -31.74 -12.51 13.45
C LYS A 28 -31.03 -13.85 13.18
N GLU A 29 -31.62 -14.91 13.73
CA GLU A 29 -31.28 -16.32 13.49
C GLU A 29 -31.27 -16.69 12.00
N ASP A 30 -30.32 -17.54 11.62
CA ASP A 30 -30.34 -18.36 10.39
C ASP A 30 -29.92 -19.79 10.80
N ASP A 31 -30.60 -20.81 10.27
CA ASP A 31 -30.73 -22.13 10.90
C ASP A 31 -29.53 -23.04 10.63
N THR A 32 -28.39 -22.71 11.26
CA THR A 32 -27.20 -23.57 11.30
C THR A 32 -26.56 -23.53 12.69
N THR A 33 -26.20 -24.67 13.25
CA THR A 33 -25.55 -24.78 14.57
C THR A 33 -24.32 -23.86 14.67
N PRO A 34 -24.20 -23.01 15.71
CA PRO A 34 -23.02 -22.18 15.96
C PRO A 34 -21.70 -22.94 15.86
N LEU A 35 -20.62 -22.27 15.43
CA LEU A 35 -19.28 -22.83 15.59
C LEU A 35 -18.93 -22.83 17.08
N SER A 36 -18.32 -23.92 17.57
CA SER A 36 -17.69 -23.90 18.88
C SER A 36 -16.54 -22.89 18.93
N ARG A 37 -16.17 -22.46 20.15
CA ARG A 37 -14.99 -21.63 20.39
C ARG A 37 -13.75 -22.23 19.72
N GLU A 38 -13.53 -23.53 19.88
CA GLU A 38 -12.37 -24.23 19.36
C GLU A 38 -12.33 -24.23 17.82
N GLU A 39 -13.46 -24.46 17.15
CA GLU A 39 -13.55 -24.37 15.68
C GLU A 39 -13.34 -22.93 15.18
N ALA A 40 -13.93 -21.95 15.86
CA ALA A 40 -13.76 -20.53 15.52
C ALA A 40 -12.30 -20.07 15.69
N LYS A 41 -11.64 -20.48 16.78
CA LYS A 41 -10.21 -20.24 17.01
C LYS A 41 -9.35 -20.85 15.92
N GLN A 42 -9.49 -22.16 15.66
CA GLN A 42 -8.69 -22.86 14.66
C GLN A 42 -8.89 -22.26 13.25
N PHE A 43 -10.10 -21.83 12.92
CA PHE A 43 -10.38 -21.15 11.66
C PHE A 43 -9.67 -19.79 11.55
N ILE A 44 -9.65 -18.98 12.62
CA ILE A 44 -8.95 -17.70 12.64
C ILE A 44 -7.43 -17.92 12.57
N GLU A 45 -6.88 -18.83 13.38
CA GLU A 45 -5.46 -19.22 13.38
C GLU A 45 -5.00 -19.65 11.97
N GLN A 46 -5.71 -20.59 11.34
CA GLN A 46 -5.43 -21.04 9.97
C GLN A 46 -5.55 -19.93 8.92
N THR A 47 -6.50 -19.00 9.09
CA THR A 47 -6.69 -17.90 8.13
C THR A 47 -5.58 -16.85 8.24
N THR A 48 -5.07 -16.58 9.44
CA THR A 48 -3.88 -15.74 9.66
C THR A 48 -2.61 -16.41 9.12
N ASP A 49 -2.43 -17.71 9.33
CA ASP A 49 -1.32 -18.46 8.72
C ASP A 49 -1.37 -18.46 7.18
N ASN A 50 -2.56 -18.59 6.59
CA ASN A 50 -2.77 -18.45 5.15
C ASN A 50 -2.44 -17.04 4.64
N PHE A 51 -2.76 -15.98 5.40
CA PHE A 51 -2.36 -14.62 5.04
C PHE A 51 -0.83 -14.46 5.00
N TYR A 52 -0.09 -15.03 5.95
CA TYR A 52 1.39 -15.03 5.90
C TYR A 52 1.94 -15.86 4.73
N ASN A 53 1.31 -16.97 4.37
CA ASN A 53 1.65 -17.71 3.15
C ASN A 53 1.43 -16.85 1.89
N CYS A 54 0.34 -16.08 1.82
CA CYS A 54 0.09 -15.14 0.73
C CYS A 54 1.13 -14.00 0.66
N LEU A 55 1.60 -13.48 1.81
CA LEU A 55 2.72 -12.53 1.84
C LEU A 55 4.04 -13.17 1.39
N LYS A 56 4.28 -14.44 1.73
CA LYS A 56 5.43 -15.19 1.26
C LYS A 56 5.38 -15.41 -0.25
N ASP A 57 4.24 -15.82 -0.80
CA ASP A 57 4.05 -15.98 -2.26
C ASP A 57 4.19 -14.64 -3.00
N LEU A 58 3.80 -13.52 -2.37
CA LEU A 58 4.06 -12.18 -2.90
C LEU A 58 5.56 -11.84 -2.89
N ASN A 59 6.30 -12.20 -1.84
CA ASN A 59 7.75 -12.06 -1.83
C ASN A 59 8.42 -12.97 -2.86
N ASP A 60 8.09 -14.25 -2.91
CA ASP A 60 8.77 -15.24 -3.74
C ASP A 60 8.34 -15.17 -5.22
N GLY A 61 7.28 -14.40 -5.52
CA GLY A 61 6.71 -14.19 -6.85
C GLY A 61 7.60 -13.43 -7.86
N GLY A 62 7.26 -13.59 -9.14
CA GLY A 62 8.04 -13.07 -10.27
C GLY A 62 8.23 -11.55 -10.26
N PHE A 63 7.23 -10.78 -9.81
CA PHE A 63 7.37 -9.33 -9.63
C PHE A 63 8.47 -8.99 -8.63
N SER A 64 8.38 -9.52 -7.42
CA SER A 64 9.27 -9.19 -6.31
C SER A 64 10.70 -9.63 -6.57
N ASN A 65 10.90 -10.75 -7.27
CA ASN A 65 12.24 -11.19 -7.72
C ASN A 65 12.84 -10.22 -8.75
N PHE A 66 12.09 -9.84 -9.79
CA PHE A 66 12.55 -8.84 -10.77
C PHE A 66 12.84 -7.47 -10.12
N PHE A 67 11.97 -7.04 -9.20
CA PHE A 67 12.10 -5.77 -8.50
C PHE A 67 13.31 -5.76 -7.56
N TYR A 68 13.57 -6.86 -6.85
CA TYR A 68 14.78 -7.02 -6.04
C TYR A 68 16.06 -6.93 -6.89
N GLU A 69 16.18 -7.73 -7.95
CA GLU A 69 17.38 -7.74 -8.79
C GLU A 69 17.60 -6.44 -9.58
N SER A 70 16.52 -5.71 -9.92
CA SER A 70 16.62 -4.45 -10.66
C SER A 70 16.95 -3.24 -9.78
N PHE A 71 16.44 -3.20 -8.53
CA PHE A 71 16.48 -1.99 -7.68
C PHE A 71 17.24 -2.15 -6.35
N PHE A 72 17.54 -3.37 -5.90
CA PHE A 72 18.18 -3.64 -4.60
C PHE A 72 19.52 -4.38 -4.74
N THR A 73 19.66 -5.30 -5.70
CA THR A 73 20.98 -5.90 -5.99
C THR A 73 21.96 -4.82 -6.47
N ILE A 74 23.13 -4.75 -5.84
CA ILE A 74 24.23 -3.85 -6.24
C ILE A 74 24.74 -4.31 -7.60
N ALA A 75 24.54 -3.48 -8.63
CA ALA A 75 25.04 -3.73 -9.97
C ALA A 75 26.44 -3.13 -10.16
N GLU A 76 26.73 -1.98 -9.53
CA GLU A 76 28.04 -1.33 -9.61
C GLU A 76 28.35 -0.55 -8.33
N THR A 77 29.64 -0.47 -7.97
CA THR A 77 30.13 0.37 -6.88
C THR A 77 31.08 1.40 -7.47
N VAL A 78 30.65 2.66 -7.48
CA VAL A 78 31.43 3.80 -7.97
C VAL A 78 32.17 4.44 -6.79
N THR A 79 33.44 4.78 -6.98
CA THR A 79 34.27 5.45 -5.95
C THR A 79 34.72 6.80 -6.49
N THR A 80 34.12 7.87 -5.98
CA THR A 80 34.37 9.26 -6.43
C THR A 80 35.17 10.00 -5.37
N THR A 81 36.37 10.45 -5.70
CA THR A 81 37.16 11.32 -4.82
C THR A 81 36.91 12.78 -5.18
N HIS A 82 36.38 13.54 -4.23
CA HIS A 82 36.13 14.97 -4.37
C HIS A 82 37.20 15.78 -3.64
N THR A 83 37.70 16.82 -4.28
CA THR A 83 38.60 17.81 -3.69
C THR A 83 37.92 19.18 -3.67
N TYR A 84 37.81 19.78 -2.49
CA TYR A 84 37.21 21.10 -2.27
C TYR A 84 38.21 22.07 -1.66
N GLY A 85 38.17 23.34 -2.09
CA GLY A 85 39.08 24.39 -1.63
C GLY A 85 40.12 24.78 -2.68
N ASN A 86 41.19 25.44 -2.24
CA ASN A 86 42.33 25.84 -3.08
C ASN A 86 43.62 25.67 -2.25
N PRO A 87 44.78 25.35 -2.87
CA PRO A 87 46.05 25.24 -2.15
C PRO A 87 46.37 26.49 -1.30
N PRO A 88 46.82 26.34 -0.04
CA PRO A 88 47.16 25.10 0.66
C PRO A 88 45.99 24.46 1.45
N TYR A 89 44.77 24.97 1.31
CA TYR A 89 43.58 24.56 2.08
C TYR A 89 42.64 23.68 1.23
N GLU A 90 43.13 22.50 0.84
CA GLU A 90 42.32 21.49 0.15
C GLU A 90 41.77 20.47 1.15
N TYR A 91 40.48 20.15 1.02
CA TYR A 91 39.80 19.06 1.70
C TYR A 91 39.46 17.97 0.69
N VAL A 92 39.95 16.76 0.93
CA VAL A 92 39.71 15.58 0.09
C VAL A 92 38.82 14.60 0.84
N TYR A 93 37.72 14.18 0.22
CA TYR A 93 36.92 13.06 0.70
C TYR A 93 36.57 12.09 -0.43
N THR A 94 36.32 10.83 -0.08
CA THR A 94 35.93 9.78 -1.02
C THR A 94 34.51 9.33 -0.72
N GLN A 95 33.66 9.41 -1.74
CA GLN A 95 32.27 8.97 -1.75
C GLN A 95 32.20 7.62 -2.46
N VAL A 96 31.48 6.66 -1.87
CA VAL A 96 31.31 5.30 -2.41
C VAL A 96 29.84 5.05 -2.60
N GLU A 97 29.43 4.81 -3.85
CA GLU A 97 28.03 4.80 -4.26
C GLU A 97 27.69 3.45 -4.92
N ASN A 98 26.66 2.79 -4.40
CA ASN A 98 26.21 1.50 -4.89
C ASN A 98 24.98 1.70 -5.79
N HIS A 99 25.20 1.60 -7.10
CA HIS A 99 24.16 1.73 -8.11
C HIS A 99 23.46 0.38 -8.31
N SER A 100 22.12 0.40 -8.32
CA SER A 100 21.31 -0.73 -8.78
C SER A 100 21.31 -0.79 -10.31
N TRP A 101 20.84 -1.89 -10.90
CA TRP A 101 20.80 -2.00 -12.36
C TRP A 101 19.85 -0.97 -12.99
N MET A 102 18.72 -0.66 -12.35
CA MET A 102 17.82 0.38 -12.85
C MET A 102 18.40 1.80 -12.70
N SER A 103 19.26 2.06 -11.70
CA SER A 103 20.00 3.34 -11.64
C SER A 103 20.83 3.52 -12.90
N ILE A 104 21.73 2.58 -13.21
CA ILE A 104 22.62 2.64 -14.38
C ILE A 104 21.85 2.85 -15.70
N LEU A 105 20.63 2.32 -15.79
CA LEU A 105 19.73 2.52 -16.93
C LEU A 105 19.02 3.89 -16.94
N SER A 106 18.66 4.46 -15.79
CA SER A 106 18.05 5.79 -15.65
C SER A 106 19.09 6.90 -15.79
N ASP A 107 20.22 6.78 -15.07
CA ASP A 107 21.37 7.68 -15.11
C ASP A 107 21.80 7.90 -16.59
N ALA A 108 21.94 6.81 -17.37
CA ALA A 108 22.28 6.85 -18.79
C ALA A 108 21.13 7.27 -19.73
N PHE A 109 19.88 7.34 -19.25
CA PHE A 109 18.74 7.89 -19.99
C PHE A 109 18.67 9.41 -19.82
N GLU A 110 18.82 9.88 -18.59
CA GLU A 110 18.82 11.30 -18.21
C GLU A 110 20.02 12.04 -18.86
N ASP A 111 21.22 11.43 -18.85
CA ASP A 111 22.41 11.86 -19.60
C ASP A 111 22.17 12.10 -21.11
N GLN A 112 21.16 11.43 -21.68
CA GLN A 112 20.87 11.44 -23.13
C GLN A 112 19.66 12.27 -23.53
N TYR A 113 18.68 12.44 -22.64
CA TYR A 113 17.39 13.04 -22.95
C TYR A 113 16.96 14.17 -22.00
N GLY A 114 17.80 14.49 -21.00
CA GLY A 114 17.50 15.43 -19.92
C GLY A 114 16.76 14.78 -18.75
N ASP A 115 16.62 15.51 -17.65
CA ASP A 115 15.74 15.11 -16.56
C ASP A 115 14.28 15.13 -17.05
N VAL A 116 13.58 14.01 -16.89
CA VAL A 116 12.20 13.80 -17.34
C VAL A 116 11.18 13.80 -16.20
N PHE A 117 11.63 14.12 -14.99
CA PHE A 117 10.87 14.11 -13.74
C PHE A 117 10.79 15.48 -13.07
N GLU A 118 11.82 16.35 -13.17
CA GLU A 118 11.80 17.71 -12.60
C GLU A 118 10.86 18.67 -13.38
N ASP A 119 11.05 18.84 -14.70
CA ASP A 119 10.37 19.88 -15.51
C ASP A 119 8.95 19.50 -16.02
N SER A 120 8.23 18.69 -15.25
CA SER A 120 6.92 18.07 -15.56
C SER A 120 6.93 17.09 -16.74
N PHE A 121 6.64 15.82 -16.45
CA PHE A 121 6.67 14.71 -17.42
C PHE A 121 5.86 14.98 -18.69
N ASN A 122 6.54 15.12 -19.83
CA ASN A 122 5.90 15.38 -21.13
C ASN A 122 5.79 14.11 -21.98
N TYR A 123 4.68 13.39 -21.82
CA TYR A 123 4.43 12.13 -22.53
C TYR A 123 4.58 12.23 -24.06
N GLN A 124 4.18 13.35 -24.67
CA GLN A 124 4.17 13.47 -26.15
C GLN A 124 5.58 13.61 -26.72
N LEU A 125 6.47 14.37 -26.06
CA LEU A 125 7.88 14.49 -26.47
C LEU A 125 8.67 13.19 -26.19
N MET A 126 8.32 12.51 -25.09
CA MET A 126 9.00 11.30 -24.66
C MET A 126 8.63 10.05 -25.46
N LYS A 127 7.60 10.08 -26.31
CA LYS A 127 7.25 8.99 -27.23
C LYS A 127 8.44 8.51 -28.08
N GLY A 128 8.54 7.20 -28.24
CA GLY A 128 9.62 6.52 -28.94
C GLY A 128 9.86 5.11 -28.43
N VAL A 129 10.56 4.32 -29.24
CA VAL A 129 11.11 3.02 -28.82
C VAL A 129 12.59 3.21 -28.52
N TYR A 130 12.96 2.97 -27.27
CA TYR A 130 14.28 3.13 -26.68
C TYR A 130 14.90 1.75 -26.48
N THR A 131 15.99 1.44 -27.16
CA THR A 131 16.67 0.15 -27.05
C THR A 131 18.04 0.34 -26.42
N TRP A 132 18.32 -0.35 -25.32
CA TRP A 132 19.64 -0.33 -24.68
C TRP A 132 20.69 -0.99 -25.58
N ASP A 133 21.83 -0.32 -25.79
CA ASP A 133 23.00 -0.92 -26.42
C ASP A 133 24.03 -1.30 -25.35
N ASN A 134 24.23 -2.60 -25.18
CA ASN A 134 25.10 -3.14 -24.14
C ASN A 134 26.61 -2.96 -24.45
N THR A 135 26.98 -2.59 -25.68
CA THR A 135 28.35 -2.30 -26.10
C THR A 135 28.70 -0.83 -25.89
N SER A 136 27.83 0.10 -26.31
CA SER A 136 28.06 1.54 -26.11
C SER A 136 27.55 2.08 -24.77
N LYS A 137 26.85 1.25 -23.98
CA LYS A 137 26.20 1.63 -22.70
C LYS A 137 25.29 2.85 -22.82
N LYS A 138 24.47 2.85 -23.88
CA LYS A 138 23.61 3.98 -24.25
C LYS A 138 22.29 3.51 -24.86
N TRP A 139 21.25 4.32 -24.70
CA TRP A 139 19.95 4.14 -25.32
C TRP A 139 19.93 4.62 -26.76
N LYS A 140 19.39 3.80 -27.66
CA LYS A 140 19.05 4.15 -29.04
C LYS A 140 17.55 4.44 -29.14
N LYS A 141 17.17 5.70 -29.31
CA LYS A 141 15.77 6.11 -29.59
C LYS A 141 15.42 5.92 -31.07
N SER A 142 14.22 5.45 -31.32
CA SER A 142 13.56 5.40 -32.64
C SER A 142 12.08 5.79 -32.52
N ASN A 143 11.40 6.01 -33.64
CA ASN A 143 10.01 6.49 -33.64
C ASN A 143 9.04 5.45 -33.05
N GLY A 144 8.07 5.91 -32.27
CA GLY A 144 7.02 5.07 -31.67
C GLY A 144 5.83 5.92 -31.24
N ASN A 145 4.64 5.31 -31.20
CA ASN A 145 3.40 5.99 -30.80
C ASN A 145 3.22 6.09 -29.27
N ASN A 146 3.96 5.25 -28.54
CA ASN A 146 3.96 5.11 -27.08
C ASN A 146 5.39 5.37 -26.57
N ILE A 147 5.62 5.26 -25.26
CA ILE A 147 6.98 5.10 -24.72
C ILE A 147 7.23 3.60 -24.57
N THR A 148 8.36 3.10 -25.07
CA THR A 148 8.74 1.69 -24.93
C THR A 148 10.24 1.57 -24.71
N LEU A 149 10.66 0.90 -23.66
CA LEU A 149 12.06 0.65 -23.31
C LEU A 149 12.34 -0.86 -23.43
N HIS A 150 13.30 -1.24 -24.27
CA HIS A 150 13.84 -2.60 -24.35
C HIS A 150 15.23 -2.62 -23.72
N PHE A 151 15.40 -3.42 -22.66
CA PHE A 151 16.61 -3.44 -21.83
C PHE A 151 16.90 -4.85 -21.28
N PRO A 152 18.13 -5.16 -20.85
CA PRO A 152 18.43 -6.41 -20.14
C PRO A 152 17.75 -6.38 -18.76
N SER A 153 17.14 -7.48 -18.31
CA SER A 153 16.43 -7.51 -17.02
C SER A 153 17.33 -7.40 -15.78
N LYS A 154 18.65 -7.52 -15.97
CA LYS A 154 19.72 -7.44 -14.96
C LYS A 154 21.07 -7.18 -15.65
N LYS A 155 22.06 -6.64 -14.93
CA LYS A 155 23.35 -6.17 -15.51
C LYS A 155 24.13 -7.23 -16.30
N ASP A 156 24.04 -8.50 -15.92
CA ASP A 156 24.74 -9.62 -16.57
C ASP A 156 23.93 -10.28 -17.70
N ALA A 157 22.68 -9.85 -17.95
CA ALA A 157 21.90 -10.37 -19.08
C ALA A 157 22.48 -9.89 -20.43
N THR A 158 22.69 -10.85 -21.34
CA THR A 158 23.36 -10.62 -22.63
C THR A 158 22.44 -10.10 -23.74
N THR A 159 21.13 -10.04 -23.49
CA THR A 159 20.10 -9.60 -24.43
C THR A 159 19.08 -8.70 -23.75
N ASN A 160 18.36 -7.89 -24.52
CA ASN A 160 17.30 -7.02 -24.01
C ASN A 160 16.00 -7.82 -23.81
N ASN A 161 15.98 -8.69 -22.80
CA ASN A 161 14.86 -9.58 -22.51
C ASN A 161 13.74 -8.91 -21.67
N ALA A 162 13.98 -7.74 -21.08
CA ALA A 162 12.96 -6.92 -20.45
C ALA A 162 12.38 -5.90 -21.44
N THR A 163 11.08 -5.64 -21.33
CA THR A 163 10.39 -4.59 -22.08
C THR A 163 9.42 -3.89 -21.15
N LEU A 164 9.54 -2.56 -21.05
CA LEU A 164 8.60 -1.67 -20.38
C LEU A 164 7.85 -0.86 -21.43
N ILE A 165 6.52 -0.78 -21.32
CA ILE A 165 5.67 0.04 -22.18
C ILE A 165 4.87 0.99 -21.29
N LEU A 166 4.81 2.27 -21.67
CA LEU A 166 3.85 3.25 -21.16
C LEU A 166 2.98 3.77 -22.31
N ASP A 167 1.71 3.37 -22.31
CA ASP A 167 0.69 3.70 -23.29
C ASP A 167 -0.53 4.39 -22.67
N GLY A 168 -1.39 4.97 -23.50
CA GLY A 168 -2.67 5.55 -23.09
C GLY A 168 -2.59 6.74 -22.11
N TYR A 169 -1.40 7.29 -21.85
CA TYR A 169 -1.20 8.31 -20.83
C TYR A 169 -1.92 9.62 -21.16
N THR A 170 -2.67 10.14 -20.19
CA THR A 170 -3.30 11.47 -20.21
C THR A 170 -3.24 12.09 -18.82
N ASP A 171 -3.03 13.40 -18.77
CA ASP A 171 -2.85 14.18 -17.55
C ASP A 171 -3.93 15.26 -17.38
N GLN A 172 -3.87 15.97 -16.26
CA GLN A 172 -4.54 17.23 -16.01
C GLN A 172 -3.53 18.20 -15.41
N THR A 173 -3.45 19.40 -15.99
CA THR A 173 -2.64 20.49 -15.44
C THR A 173 -3.43 21.25 -14.38
N PHE A 174 -2.74 21.61 -13.30
CA PHE A 174 -3.19 22.47 -12.21
C PHE A 174 -2.17 23.59 -12.01
N THR A 175 -2.54 24.62 -11.26
CA THR A 175 -1.59 25.65 -10.81
C THR A 175 -1.56 25.65 -9.29
N ILE A 176 -0.37 25.45 -8.72
CA ILE A 176 -0.10 25.52 -7.28
C ILE A 176 1.06 26.50 -7.07
N GLU A 177 0.90 27.50 -6.20
CA GLU A 177 1.90 28.55 -5.92
C GLU A 177 2.45 29.23 -7.20
N GLY A 178 1.62 29.31 -8.25
CA GLY A 178 2.00 29.84 -9.56
C GLY A 178 2.81 28.90 -10.46
N LYS A 179 3.05 27.64 -10.06
CA LYS A 179 3.71 26.60 -10.86
C LYS A 179 2.69 25.66 -11.50
N GLU A 180 2.96 25.18 -12.71
CA GLU A 180 2.18 24.10 -13.31
C GLU A 180 2.50 22.74 -12.66
N VAL A 181 1.46 21.99 -12.29
CA VAL A 181 1.56 20.61 -11.79
C VAL A 181 0.69 19.71 -12.67
N LYS A 182 1.27 18.65 -13.25
CA LYS A 182 0.57 17.72 -14.12
C LYS A 182 0.35 16.38 -13.41
N LEU A 183 -0.91 15.96 -13.27
CA LEU A 183 -1.29 14.72 -12.58
C LEU A 183 -1.98 13.72 -13.52
N PRO A 184 -1.68 12.41 -13.44
CA PRO A 184 -2.16 11.41 -14.40
C PRO A 184 -3.65 11.09 -14.22
N LYS A 185 -4.47 11.34 -15.24
CA LYS A 185 -5.88 10.91 -15.28
C LYS A 185 -6.02 9.45 -15.68
N ARG A 186 -5.22 9.00 -16.66
CA ARG A 186 -5.25 7.64 -17.23
C ARG A 186 -3.87 7.25 -17.78
N GLY A 187 -3.64 5.95 -17.92
CA GLY A 187 -2.44 5.39 -18.55
C GLY A 187 -2.22 3.93 -18.18
N ASN A 188 -1.53 3.19 -19.02
CA ASN A 188 -1.11 1.80 -18.77
C ASN A 188 0.41 1.73 -18.83
N ILE A 189 1.04 1.42 -17.69
CA ILE A 189 2.43 0.97 -17.64
C ILE A 189 2.45 -0.56 -17.51
N SER A 190 3.30 -1.24 -18.28
CA SER A 190 3.48 -2.68 -18.15
C SER A 190 4.94 -3.08 -18.35
N VAL A 191 5.37 -4.15 -17.66
CA VAL A 191 6.71 -4.73 -17.79
C VAL A 191 6.60 -6.23 -18.04
N THR A 192 7.26 -6.69 -19.10
CA THR A 192 7.45 -8.11 -19.41
C THR A 192 8.94 -8.46 -19.34
N VAL A 193 9.27 -9.65 -18.86
CA VAL A 193 10.62 -10.23 -18.92
C VAL A 193 10.49 -11.62 -19.55
N ASP A 194 11.33 -11.92 -20.55
CA ASP A 194 11.26 -13.17 -21.33
C ASP A 194 9.85 -13.43 -21.89
N SER A 195 9.21 -12.36 -22.40
CA SER A 195 7.81 -12.27 -22.84
C SER A 195 6.73 -12.54 -21.77
N SER A 196 7.10 -12.92 -20.55
CA SER A 196 6.17 -13.14 -19.44
C SER A 196 5.82 -11.82 -18.76
N LYS A 197 4.52 -11.57 -18.47
CA LYS A 197 4.11 -10.37 -17.74
C LYS A 197 4.62 -10.45 -16.30
N ILE A 198 5.35 -9.43 -15.86
CA ILE A 198 5.89 -9.32 -14.51
C ILE A 198 5.10 -8.27 -13.71
N PHE A 199 4.82 -7.14 -14.34
CA PHE A 199 4.17 -5.99 -13.70
C PHE A 199 3.21 -5.27 -14.66
N SER A 200 2.18 -4.63 -14.12
CA SER A 200 1.54 -3.48 -14.77
C SER A 200 0.74 -2.65 -13.78
N ILE A 201 0.60 -1.34 -14.05
CA ILE A 201 -0.44 -0.50 -13.47
C ILE A 201 -1.24 0.12 -14.61
N LYS A 202 -2.56 -0.03 -14.57
CA LYS A 202 -3.54 0.53 -15.50
C LYS A 202 -4.44 1.46 -14.72
N VAL A 203 -4.18 2.75 -14.87
CA VAL A 203 -5.01 3.84 -14.36
C VAL A 203 -6.19 3.98 -15.32
N ASN A 204 -7.35 3.45 -14.93
CA ASN A 204 -8.57 3.47 -15.74
C ASN A 204 -9.15 4.88 -15.82
N ASP A 205 -9.29 5.51 -14.66
CA ASP A 205 -9.90 6.84 -14.54
C ASP A 205 -9.59 7.45 -13.18
N VAL A 206 -8.87 8.58 -13.16
CA VAL A 206 -8.66 9.40 -11.97
C VAL A 206 -9.24 10.80 -12.21
N ALA A 207 -10.02 11.26 -11.25
CA ALA A 207 -10.56 12.61 -11.18
C ALA A 207 -10.04 13.31 -9.92
N TYR A 208 -9.78 14.61 -10.08
CA TYR A 208 -9.08 15.44 -9.12
C TYR A 208 -9.88 16.73 -8.91
N MET A 209 -9.96 17.17 -7.66
CA MET A 209 -10.58 18.42 -7.23
C MET A 209 -9.48 19.34 -6.70
N GLN A 210 -9.40 20.57 -7.21
CA GLN A 210 -8.56 21.62 -6.63
C GLN A 210 -9.43 22.52 -5.74
N THR A 211 -8.99 22.72 -4.51
CA THR A 211 -9.54 23.70 -3.56
C THR A 211 -8.36 24.53 -3.07
N GLY A 212 -8.41 25.86 -3.23
CA GLY A 212 -7.26 26.73 -2.99
C GLY A 212 -6.01 26.27 -3.75
N GLU A 213 -4.90 26.13 -3.02
CA GLU A 213 -3.62 25.60 -3.50
C GLU A 213 -3.51 24.05 -3.35
N SER A 214 -4.56 23.38 -2.84
CA SER A 214 -4.59 21.95 -2.55
C SER A 214 -5.27 21.15 -3.65
N ILE A 215 -4.70 20.00 -4.03
CA ILE A 215 -5.33 19.03 -4.96
C ILE A 215 -5.64 17.74 -4.22
N MET A 216 -6.88 17.25 -4.37
CA MET A 216 -7.36 16.01 -3.78
C MET A 216 -7.92 15.07 -4.85
N ILE A 217 -7.80 13.76 -4.61
CA ILE A 217 -8.40 12.74 -5.47
C ILE A 217 -9.89 12.66 -5.16
N GLU A 218 -10.72 13.05 -6.12
CA GLU A 218 -12.18 12.88 -6.04
C GLU A 218 -12.56 11.42 -6.34
N LYS A 219 -11.91 10.82 -7.33
CA LYS A 219 -12.13 9.45 -7.77
C LYS A 219 -10.81 8.84 -8.27
N ALA A 220 -10.59 7.56 -8.00
CA ALA A 220 -9.59 6.76 -8.69
C ALA A 220 -10.15 5.37 -8.99
N ASP A 221 -9.84 4.84 -10.17
CA ASP A 221 -10.05 3.44 -10.57
C ASP A 221 -8.72 2.94 -11.16
N ILE A 222 -8.04 2.04 -10.44
CA ILE A 222 -6.67 1.59 -10.73
C ILE A 222 -6.59 0.07 -10.62
N GLU A 223 -6.19 -0.57 -11.71
CA GLU A 223 -5.82 -1.99 -11.75
C GLU A 223 -4.29 -2.11 -11.67
N ALA A 224 -3.78 -3.02 -10.84
CA ALA A 224 -2.36 -3.36 -10.76
C ALA A 224 -2.17 -4.88 -10.83
N TYR A 225 -1.07 -5.30 -11.45
CA TYR A 225 -0.64 -6.70 -11.53
C TYR A 225 0.83 -6.79 -11.14
N ALA A 226 1.15 -7.74 -10.27
CA ALA A 226 2.48 -8.00 -9.73
C ALA A 226 2.62 -9.52 -9.59
N ASN A 227 3.14 -10.17 -10.64
CA ASN A 227 3.07 -11.61 -10.87
C ASN A 227 3.39 -12.44 -9.61
N PRO A 228 2.47 -13.31 -9.12
CA PRO A 228 1.19 -13.73 -9.73
C PRO A 228 -0.06 -12.91 -9.34
N PHE A 229 0.08 -11.88 -8.50
CA PHE A 229 -1.04 -11.18 -7.87
C PHE A 229 -1.67 -10.09 -8.74
N THR A 230 -2.95 -9.82 -8.50
CA THR A 230 -3.70 -8.66 -9.02
C THR A 230 -4.27 -7.86 -7.86
N ALA A 231 -4.10 -6.54 -7.90
CA ALA A 231 -4.71 -5.59 -7.00
C ALA A 231 -5.65 -4.66 -7.78
N ASN A 232 -6.79 -4.31 -7.18
CA ASN A 232 -7.73 -3.33 -7.71
C ASN A 232 -7.99 -2.30 -6.61
N LEU A 233 -7.89 -1.02 -6.94
CA LEU A 233 -8.22 0.08 -6.04
C LEU A 233 -9.30 0.94 -6.69
N LYS A 234 -10.39 1.16 -5.96
CA LYS A 234 -11.42 2.13 -6.30
C LYS A 234 -11.61 3.09 -5.13
N TRP A 235 -11.35 4.36 -5.39
CA TRP A 235 -11.63 5.46 -4.47
C TRP A 235 -12.73 6.33 -5.09
N ASN A 236 -13.71 6.76 -4.30
CA ASN A 236 -14.73 7.68 -4.77
C ASN A 236 -15.32 8.55 -3.66
N LYS A 237 -15.36 9.86 -3.90
CA LYS A 237 -16.18 10.83 -3.19
C LYS A 237 -17.64 10.66 -3.64
N THR A 238 -18.46 10.01 -2.81
CA THR A 238 -19.86 9.66 -3.12
C THR A 238 -20.87 10.75 -2.78
N SER A 239 -20.50 11.67 -1.88
CA SER A 239 -21.18 12.95 -1.63
C SER A 239 -20.13 13.99 -1.25
N GLU A 240 -20.54 15.23 -0.99
CA GLU A 240 -19.61 16.30 -0.57
C GLU A 240 -18.74 15.94 0.65
N ASN A 241 -19.22 15.04 1.51
CA ASN A 241 -18.59 14.63 2.77
C ASN A 241 -18.49 13.09 2.99
N ILE A 242 -18.81 12.23 2.01
CA ILE A 242 -18.71 10.76 2.15
C ILE A 242 -17.74 10.19 1.13
N PHE A 243 -16.68 9.57 1.64
CA PHE A 243 -15.59 8.96 0.88
C PHE A 243 -15.64 7.45 0.99
N ARG A 244 -15.45 6.74 -0.12
CA ARG A 244 -15.37 5.28 -0.16
C ARG A 244 -14.06 4.80 -0.76
N LEU A 245 -13.50 3.77 -0.14
CA LEU A 245 -12.43 2.93 -0.65
C LEU A 245 -12.98 1.51 -0.84
N ASP A 246 -12.70 0.90 -1.99
CA ASP A 246 -12.83 -0.53 -2.22
C ASP A 246 -11.49 -1.02 -2.80
N PHE A 247 -10.81 -1.90 -2.07
CA PHE A 247 -9.53 -2.46 -2.44
C PHE A 247 -9.60 -3.99 -2.39
N VAL A 248 -9.17 -4.65 -3.47
CA VAL A 248 -9.14 -6.11 -3.58
C VAL A 248 -7.77 -6.55 -4.06
N PHE A 249 -7.10 -7.41 -3.30
CA PHE A 249 -5.79 -8.00 -3.61
C PHE A 249 -5.90 -9.53 -3.64
N SER A 250 -5.52 -10.15 -4.76
CA SER A 250 -5.76 -11.58 -4.98
C SER A 250 -4.69 -12.27 -5.82
N SER A 251 -4.61 -13.60 -5.72
CA SER A 251 -3.86 -14.47 -6.64
C SER A 251 -4.74 -15.63 -7.12
N PRO A 252 -4.37 -16.31 -8.23
CA PRO A 252 -5.07 -17.52 -8.67
C PRO A 252 -5.05 -18.68 -7.64
N ASN A 253 -4.10 -18.66 -6.71
CA ASN A 253 -3.82 -19.78 -5.80
C ASN A 253 -4.44 -19.55 -4.40
N ALA A 254 -5.71 -19.15 -4.37
CA ALA A 254 -6.51 -18.98 -3.14
C ALA A 254 -6.03 -17.92 -2.13
N CYS A 255 -5.35 -16.87 -2.58
CA CYS A 255 -5.21 -15.62 -1.83
C CYS A 255 -6.28 -14.62 -2.28
N SER A 256 -7.14 -14.15 -1.37
CA SER A 256 -8.13 -13.11 -1.65
C SER A 256 -8.36 -12.22 -0.42
N THR A 257 -7.67 -11.09 -0.37
CA THR A 257 -7.86 -10.05 0.65
C THR A 257 -8.72 -8.92 0.08
N SER A 258 -9.70 -8.42 0.84
CA SER A 258 -10.40 -7.17 0.49
C SER A 258 -10.48 -6.20 1.68
N LEU A 259 -10.58 -4.92 1.35
CA LEU A 259 -10.69 -3.80 2.28
C LEU A 259 -11.69 -2.81 1.69
N LYS A 260 -12.85 -2.66 2.32
CA LYS A 260 -13.85 -1.66 1.97
C LYS A 260 -14.00 -0.67 3.12
N GLY A 261 -13.77 0.60 2.85
CA GLY A 261 -13.91 1.68 3.83
C GLY A 261 -14.96 2.69 3.36
N GLU A 262 -15.76 3.20 4.30
CA GLU A 262 -16.55 4.41 4.14
C GLU A 262 -16.21 5.37 5.28
N VAL A 263 -15.84 6.60 4.96
CA VAL A 263 -15.61 7.67 5.94
C VAL A 263 -16.60 8.80 5.63
N LYS A 264 -17.39 9.19 6.64
CA LYS A 264 -18.26 10.36 6.60
C LYS A 264 -17.68 11.46 7.47
N LEU A 265 -17.48 12.64 6.89
CA LEU A 265 -17.06 13.85 7.61
C LEU A 265 -18.26 14.66 8.13
N THR A 266 -18.04 15.44 9.19
CA THR A 266 -19.05 16.34 9.76
C THR A 266 -19.29 17.59 8.89
N HIS A 267 -18.33 17.96 8.04
CA HIS A 267 -18.36 19.09 7.11
C HIS A 267 -17.78 18.73 5.74
N THR A 268 -17.71 19.73 4.85
CA THR A 268 -17.27 19.61 3.45
C THR A 268 -15.94 20.31 3.15
N ASP A 269 -15.40 21.10 4.08
CA ASP A 269 -13.96 21.43 4.08
C ASP A 269 -13.17 20.12 4.23
N ILE A 270 -12.20 19.94 3.34
CA ILE A 270 -11.36 18.75 3.22
C ILE A 270 -9.87 19.10 3.15
N GLU A 271 -9.53 20.38 3.25
CA GLU A 271 -8.16 20.86 3.48
C GLU A 271 -7.83 20.76 4.97
N ASN A 272 -8.79 21.11 5.84
CA ASN A 272 -8.58 21.31 7.27
C ASN A 272 -9.23 20.21 8.15
N ILE A 273 -8.97 18.92 7.86
CA ILE A 273 -9.56 17.80 8.62
C ILE A 273 -8.79 17.54 9.92
N ASN A 274 -9.43 17.76 11.07
CA ASN A 274 -9.03 17.23 12.37
C ASN A 274 -9.70 15.85 12.63
N PRO A 275 -8.94 14.73 12.72
CA PRO A 275 -9.51 13.40 12.94
C PRO A 275 -10.36 13.26 14.21
N GLU A 276 -10.15 14.09 15.24
CA GLU A 276 -10.86 14.01 16.53
C GLU A 276 -12.24 14.71 16.53
N SER A 277 -12.49 15.64 15.61
CA SER A 277 -13.78 16.39 15.56
C SER A 277 -14.54 16.24 14.24
N ASP A 278 -13.82 15.94 13.16
CA ASP A 278 -14.33 16.20 11.81
C ASP A 278 -14.73 14.91 11.08
N ILE A 279 -14.37 13.74 11.62
CA ILE A 279 -14.90 12.46 11.19
C ILE A 279 -16.19 12.19 11.98
N GLU A 280 -17.33 12.14 11.30
CA GLU A 280 -18.57 11.71 11.93
C GLU A 280 -18.54 10.21 12.21
N LYS A 281 -18.23 9.44 11.16
CA LYS A 281 -18.43 8.00 11.14
C LYS A 281 -17.43 7.29 10.24
N ILE A 282 -16.97 6.12 10.68
CA ILE A 282 -16.24 5.16 9.84
C ILE A 282 -17.05 3.87 9.73
N THR A 283 -17.08 3.27 8.54
CA THR A 283 -17.51 1.88 8.30
C THR A 283 -16.37 1.16 7.58
N LEU A 284 -16.07 -0.08 7.97
CA LEU A 284 -14.91 -0.81 7.50
C LEU A 284 -15.25 -2.31 7.41
N GLU A 285 -15.07 -2.92 6.25
CA GLU A 285 -15.14 -4.37 6.04
C GLU A 285 -13.77 -4.84 5.54
N ILE A 286 -13.10 -5.69 6.30
CA ILE A 286 -11.85 -6.37 5.91
C ILE A 286 -12.19 -7.84 5.72
N SER A 287 -11.73 -8.44 4.62
CA SER A 287 -11.80 -9.90 4.44
C SER A 287 -10.45 -10.49 4.07
N HIS A 288 -10.19 -11.71 4.53
CA HIS A 288 -9.18 -12.59 3.94
C HIS A 288 -9.79 -13.99 3.75
N ASN A 289 -9.93 -14.39 2.50
CA ASN A 289 -10.66 -15.60 2.10
C ASN A 289 -12.07 -15.64 2.73
N GLU A 290 -12.37 -16.65 3.57
CA GLU A 290 -13.67 -16.78 4.24
C GLU A 290 -13.81 -15.91 5.51
N LEU A 291 -12.71 -15.39 6.08
CA LEU A 291 -12.76 -14.57 7.30
C LEU A 291 -13.14 -13.14 6.93
N ILE A 292 -14.14 -12.58 7.60
CA ILE A 292 -14.57 -11.18 7.44
C ILE A 292 -14.65 -10.51 8.80
N ILE A 293 -14.07 -9.31 8.93
CA ILE A 293 -14.22 -8.42 10.08
C ILE A 293 -15.03 -7.21 9.61
N ARG A 294 -16.15 -6.93 10.27
CA ARG A 294 -16.98 -5.75 10.03
C ARG A 294 -16.93 -4.81 11.21
N SER A 295 -16.64 -3.56 10.91
CA SER A 295 -16.26 -2.51 11.83
C SER A 295 -17.07 -1.25 11.56
N LEU A 296 -17.56 -0.60 12.60
CA LEU A 296 -18.40 0.61 12.53
C LEU A 296 -18.00 1.53 13.68
N ALA A 297 -17.72 2.82 13.45
CA ALA A 297 -17.37 3.77 14.51
C ALA A 297 -18.20 5.05 14.38
N ASP A 298 -18.90 5.45 15.44
CA ASP A 298 -19.44 6.79 15.66
C ASP A 298 -18.40 7.62 16.41
N LEU A 299 -17.47 8.21 15.66
CA LEU A 299 -16.40 9.02 16.24
C LEU A 299 -16.93 10.36 16.77
N LYS A 300 -18.00 10.90 16.17
CA LYS A 300 -18.69 12.09 16.67
C LYS A 300 -19.33 11.85 18.04
N GLY A 301 -19.88 10.66 18.28
CA GLY A 301 -20.33 10.22 19.60
C GLY A 301 -19.16 10.08 20.58
N LEU A 302 -18.12 9.34 20.18
CA LEU A 302 -16.94 9.05 21.01
C LEU A 302 -16.24 10.31 21.52
N TYR A 303 -15.76 11.17 20.62
CA TYR A 303 -15.09 12.42 20.98
C TYR A 303 -16.07 13.48 21.50
N GLY A 304 -17.33 13.44 21.05
CA GLY A 304 -18.42 14.28 21.56
C GLY A 304 -18.73 14.07 23.05
N SER A 305 -18.32 12.94 23.64
CA SER A 305 -18.40 12.68 25.08
C SER A 305 -17.57 13.63 25.95
N LYS A 306 -16.53 14.26 25.37
CA LYS A 306 -15.54 15.14 26.04
C LYS A 306 -14.75 14.47 27.17
N LYS A 307 -14.76 13.13 27.26
CA LYS A 307 -13.76 12.37 28.02
C LYS A 307 -12.49 12.19 27.17
N ASN A 308 -11.33 12.06 27.80
CA ASN A 308 -10.21 11.42 27.12
C ASN A 308 -10.53 9.92 26.97
N ILE A 309 -10.10 9.29 25.88
CA ILE A 309 -10.34 7.87 25.63
C ILE A 309 -9.70 6.99 26.73
N ASP A 310 -8.54 7.41 27.29
CA ASP A 310 -7.89 6.72 28.40
C ASP A 310 -8.72 6.72 29.71
N ASP A 311 -9.55 7.76 29.91
CA ASP A 311 -10.42 7.92 31.09
C ASP A 311 -11.77 7.19 30.95
N MET A 312 -12.10 6.68 29.76
CA MET A 312 -13.35 5.97 29.51
C MET A 312 -13.31 4.54 30.05
N SER A 313 -14.47 4.01 30.44
CA SER A 313 -14.60 2.57 30.67
C SER A 313 -14.55 1.82 29.33
N ALA A 314 -14.21 0.54 29.37
CA ALA A 314 -14.27 -0.30 28.17
C ALA A 314 -15.69 -0.29 27.58
N GLU A 315 -16.72 -0.44 28.42
CA GLU A 315 -18.13 -0.40 28.06
C GLU A 315 -18.56 0.91 27.39
N GLU A 316 -18.00 2.05 27.82
CA GLU A 316 -18.27 3.34 27.20
C GLU A 316 -17.71 3.43 25.77
N ILE A 317 -16.45 3.06 25.56
CA ILE A 317 -15.84 3.01 24.22
C ILE A 317 -16.58 1.99 23.35
N ASN A 318 -16.91 0.84 23.94
CA ASN A 318 -17.65 -0.25 23.32
C ASN A 318 -19.07 0.15 22.86
N SER A 319 -19.59 1.31 23.30
CA SER A 319 -20.92 1.80 22.90
C SER A 319 -20.90 2.68 21.65
N PHE A 320 -19.75 3.26 21.28
CA PHE A 320 -19.59 4.13 20.11
C PHE A 320 -19.04 3.41 18.89
N ILE A 321 -18.40 2.27 19.07
CA ILE A 321 -17.84 1.47 17.99
C ILE A 321 -18.66 0.15 17.89
N LYS A 322 -18.50 -0.65 16.84
CA LYS A 322 -19.05 -2.01 16.71
C LYS A 322 -18.11 -2.87 15.88
N SER A 323 -17.78 -4.08 16.36
CA SER A 323 -16.96 -5.05 15.65
C SER A 323 -17.56 -6.43 15.68
N GLU A 324 -17.66 -7.07 14.50
CA GLU A 324 -18.20 -8.42 14.35
C GLU A 324 -17.31 -9.23 13.41
N VAL A 325 -16.94 -10.43 13.83
CA VAL A 325 -16.07 -11.35 13.08
C VAL A 325 -16.93 -12.50 12.54
N PHE A 326 -16.76 -12.82 11.26
CA PHE A 326 -17.57 -13.78 10.52
C PHE A 326 -16.69 -14.80 9.79
N LYS A 327 -17.23 -16.02 9.64
CA LYS A 327 -16.86 -16.98 8.59
C LYS A 327 -17.94 -16.93 7.50
N ASN A 328 -17.60 -16.44 6.33
CA ASN A 328 -18.53 -16.11 5.24
C ASN A 328 -19.66 -15.17 5.75
N SER A 329 -20.92 -15.59 5.67
CA SER A 329 -22.08 -14.86 6.22
C SER A 329 -22.27 -15.06 7.73
N LYS A 330 -21.66 -16.08 8.35
CA LYS A 330 -21.94 -16.51 9.72
C LYS A 330 -21.04 -15.82 10.73
N LYS A 331 -21.62 -15.15 11.72
CA LYS A 331 -20.87 -14.57 12.84
C LYS A 331 -20.23 -15.68 13.68
N ILE A 332 -18.99 -15.47 14.12
CA ILE A 332 -18.22 -16.40 14.95
C ILE A 332 -17.67 -15.76 16.24
N ALA A 333 -17.51 -14.43 16.26
CA ALA A 333 -17.18 -13.68 17.47
C ALA A 333 -17.63 -12.21 17.37
N ASP A 334 -17.77 -11.57 18.53
CA ASP A 334 -17.68 -10.13 18.70
C ASP A 334 -16.22 -9.78 19.06
N LEU A 335 -15.62 -8.76 18.43
CA LEU A 335 -14.33 -8.22 18.88
C LEU A 335 -14.60 -7.06 19.84
N LYS A 336 -14.17 -7.18 21.10
CA LYS A 336 -14.42 -6.21 22.18
C LYS A 336 -13.15 -5.65 22.78
N LEU A 337 -13.17 -4.40 23.25
CA LEU A 337 -12.20 -3.94 24.23
C LEU A 337 -12.64 -4.37 25.63
N GLU A 338 -11.69 -4.80 26.44
CA GLU A 338 -11.80 -4.94 27.90
C GLU A 338 -10.57 -4.29 28.54
N LYS A 339 -10.68 -3.84 29.80
CA LYS A 339 -9.50 -3.47 30.58
C LYS A 339 -8.88 -4.70 31.22
N ASP A 340 -7.55 -4.82 31.18
CA ASP A 340 -6.81 -5.87 31.85
C ASP A 340 -6.43 -5.50 33.30
N ASN A 341 -5.70 -6.38 33.98
CA ASN A 341 -5.24 -6.17 35.37
C ASN A 341 -4.32 -4.95 35.57
N THR A 342 -3.93 -4.24 34.51
CA THR A 342 -3.13 -3.01 34.52
C THR A 342 -3.93 -1.77 34.08
N GLU A 343 -5.26 -1.88 34.04
CA GLU A 343 -6.21 -0.89 33.49
C GLU A 343 -6.05 -0.63 31.97
N LYS A 344 -5.17 -1.37 31.28
CA LYS A 344 -4.92 -1.21 29.85
C LYS A 344 -6.06 -1.82 29.04
N LEU A 345 -6.58 -1.06 28.07
CA LEU A 345 -7.53 -1.57 27.07
C LEU A 345 -6.84 -2.61 26.17
N ILE A 346 -7.42 -3.81 26.08
CA ILE A 346 -6.95 -4.93 25.27
C ILE A 346 -8.12 -5.47 24.43
N PRO A 347 -7.91 -5.76 23.13
CA PRO A 347 -8.91 -6.40 22.29
C PRO A 347 -9.03 -7.91 22.58
N TYR A 348 -10.27 -8.37 22.78
CA TYR A 348 -10.68 -9.74 23.00
C TYR A 348 -11.71 -10.18 21.96
N LEU A 349 -11.56 -11.40 21.43
CA LEU A 349 -12.67 -12.10 20.78
C LEU A 349 -13.58 -12.67 21.86
N ILE A 350 -14.88 -12.35 21.78
CA ILE A 350 -15.95 -12.91 22.60
C ILE A 350 -16.77 -13.84 21.71
N PHE A 351 -16.81 -15.12 22.05
CA PHE A 351 -17.50 -16.14 21.27
C PHE A 351 -18.98 -16.27 21.70
N GLU A 352 -19.78 -17.01 20.94
CA GLU A 352 -21.23 -17.14 21.17
C GLU A 352 -21.57 -17.85 22.50
N ASP A 353 -20.67 -18.68 23.03
CA ASP A 353 -20.76 -19.31 24.35
C ASP A 353 -20.43 -18.34 25.52
N GLY A 354 -20.08 -17.08 25.21
CA GLY A 354 -19.64 -16.07 26.17
C GLY A 354 -18.20 -16.24 26.66
N SER A 355 -17.45 -17.22 26.14
CA SER A 355 -16.02 -17.34 26.40
C SER A 355 -15.23 -16.25 25.68
N LYS A 356 -13.96 -16.04 26.08
CA LYS A 356 -13.10 -15.02 25.49
C LYS A 356 -11.65 -15.45 25.30
N GLU A 357 -11.01 -14.84 24.31
CA GLU A 357 -9.62 -15.02 23.91
C GLU A 357 -9.01 -13.67 23.53
N LYS A 358 -7.75 -13.38 23.87
CA LYS A 358 -7.12 -12.12 23.43
C LYS A 358 -6.96 -12.14 21.91
N ALA A 359 -7.38 -11.08 21.22
CA ALA A 359 -7.18 -10.96 19.77
C ALA A 359 -5.68 -10.88 19.40
N GLU A 360 -4.86 -10.35 20.31
CA GLU A 360 -3.39 -10.35 20.24
C GLU A 360 -2.80 -11.76 20.07
N ASN A 361 -3.44 -12.81 20.61
CA ASN A 361 -2.95 -14.19 20.52
C ASN A 361 -2.90 -14.73 19.07
N PHE A 362 -3.57 -14.08 18.12
CA PHE A 362 -3.63 -14.48 16.70
C PHE A 362 -2.71 -13.65 15.80
N VAL A 363 -2.14 -12.54 16.29
CA VAL A 363 -1.40 -11.55 15.48
C VAL A 363 -0.15 -10.96 16.15
N SER A 364 0.21 -11.38 17.36
CA SER A 364 1.33 -10.83 18.13
C SER A 364 2.69 -10.94 17.41
N ASP A 365 2.89 -11.99 16.62
CA ASP A 365 4.11 -12.22 15.84
C ASP A 365 4.10 -11.58 14.44
N PHE A 366 3.06 -10.82 14.09
CA PHE A 366 2.91 -10.15 12.79
C PHE A 366 4.13 -9.32 12.38
N PRO A 367 4.71 -8.44 13.23
CA PRO A 367 5.86 -7.62 12.83
C PRO A 367 7.08 -8.48 12.50
N GLU A 368 7.36 -9.51 13.31
CA GLU A 368 8.49 -10.41 13.12
C GLU A 368 8.32 -11.32 11.90
N ARG A 369 7.11 -11.83 11.66
CA ARG A 369 6.80 -12.63 10.46
C ARG A 369 6.92 -11.79 9.19
N VAL A 370 6.39 -10.57 9.17
CA VAL A 370 6.49 -9.66 8.01
C VAL A 370 7.95 -9.25 7.77
N GLU A 371 8.71 -8.93 8.82
CA GLU A 371 10.14 -8.62 8.69
C GLU A 371 10.92 -9.82 8.14
N LYS A 372 10.63 -11.03 8.63
CA LYS A 372 11.26 -12.29 8.19
C LYS A 372 10.92 -12.64 6.73
N ILE A 373 9.68 -12.41 6.27
CA ILE A 373 9.24 -12.67 4.89
C ILE A 373 9.93 -11.71 3.92
N PHE A 374 9.87 -10.40 4.18
CA PHE A 374 10.45 -9.39 3.28
C PHE A 374 11.92 -9.07 3.58
N LYS A 375 12.59 -9.89 4.41
CA LYS A 375 13.93 -9.69 4.96
C LYS A 375 14.96 -9.17 3.95
N ARG A 376 14.98 -9.72 2.73
CA ARG A 376 15.90 -9.30 1.66
C ARG A 376 15.79 -7.82 1.31
N PHE A 377 14.59 -7.24 1.31
CA PHE A 377 14.37 -5.82 1.01
C PHE A 377 14.82 -4.89 2.16
N PHE A 378 14.97 -5.41 3.37
CA PHE A 378 15.50 -4.66 4.53
C PHE A 378 17.03 -4.78 4.66
N GLU A 379 17.61 -5.92 4.28
CA GLU A 379 19.07 -6.13 4.31
C GLU A 379 19.81 -5.72 3.04
N GLY A 380 19.14 -5.68 1.88
CA GLY A 380 19.72 -5.43 0.54
C GLY A 380 20.20 -4.00 0.27
N ARG A 381 20.81 -3.34 1.26
CA ARG A 381 21.53 -2.05 1.19
C ARG A 381 22.67 -1.97 2.24
N LYS A 382 23.36 -3.08 2.46
CA LYS A 382 24.58 -3.18 3.29
C LYS A 382 25.76 -3.57 2.42
#